data_AF-A0A239M5J7-F1
#
_entry.id   AF-A0A239M5J7-F1
#
_cell.length_a   1.000
_cell.length_b   1.000
_cell.length_c   1.000
_cell.angle_alpha   90.00
_cell.angle_beta   90.00
_cell.angle_gamma   90.00
#
_symmetry.space_group_name_H-M   'P 1'
#
loop_
_entity.id
_entity.type
_entity.pdbx_description
1 polymer ?
#
loop_
_entity_poly.entity_id
_entity_poly.type
_entity_poly.pdbx_seq_one_letter_code
_entity_poly.pdbx_strand_id
1 'polypeptide(L)' 'MTASRTSITEMNSEELCSLYERLKSERREAIQTNAPAEFVLRAENELRRVGNQLRRRGL' A
#
# COMPACT_ATOMS: atom_id res chain seq x y z
N MET A 1 -17.62 0.13 13.93
CA MET A 1 -17.58 0.81 12.62
C MET A 1 -16.46 0.19 11.81
N THR A 2 -16.75 -0.84 11.03
CA THR A 2 -15.79 -1.38 10.06
C THR A 2 -15.70 -0.38 8.93
N ALA A 3 -14.63 0.44 8.91
CA ALA A 3 -14.35 1.29 7.76
C ALA A 3 -14.37 0.40 6.52
N SER A 4 -15.32 0.63 5.61
CA SER A 4 -15.37 -0.07 4.32
C SER A 4 -14.00 0.13 3.67
N ARG A 5 -13.21 -0.94 3.68
CA ARG A 5 -11.88 -0.96 3.08
C ARG A 5 -12.14 -1.04 1.59
N THR A 6 -12.29 0.12 0.94
CA THR A 6 -12.48 0.22 -0.51
C THR A 6 -11.48 -0.71 -1.18
N SER A 7 -11.96 -1.61 -2.02
CA SER A 7 -11.08 -2.61 -2.61
C SER A 7 -10.06 -1.91 -3.51
N ILE A 8 -8.80 -2.36 -3.50
CA ILE A 8 -7.74 -1.84 -4.40
C ILE A 8 -8.21 -1.89 -5.88
N THR A 9 -9.10 -2.81 -6.20
CA THR A 9 -9.68 -2.94 -7.55
C THR A 9 -10.64 -1.80 -7.90
N GLU A 10 -11.29 -1.20 -6.91
CA GLU A 10 -12.30 -0.14 -7.06
C GLU A 10 -11.67 1.27 -7.04
N MET A 11 -10.48 1.42 -6.44
CA MET A 11 -9.77 2.69 -6.36
C MET A 11 -9.38 3.18 -7.76
N ASN A 12 -9.50 4.47 -8.04
CA ASN A 12 -9.01 5.09 -9.28
C ASN A 12 -7.47 5.18 -9.28
N SER A 13 -6.88 5.61 -10.41
CA SER A 13 -5.42 5.61 -10.56
C SER A 13 -4.71 6.59 -9.61
N GLU A 14 -5.30 7.74 -9.34
CA GLU A 14 -4.75 8.74 -8.44
C GLU A 14 -4.78 8.26 -6.98
N GLU A 15 -5.88 7.61 -6.59
CA GLU A 15 -6.03 6.96 -5.30
C GLU A 15 -5.01 5.83 -5.10
N LEU A 16 -4.77 5.02 -6.14
CA LEU A 16 -3.73 3.98 -6.10
C LEU A 16 -2.33 4.55 -5.98
N CYS A 17 -1.99 5.61 -6.73
CA CYS A 17 -0.69 6.28 -6.62
C CYS A 17 -0.49 6.86 -5.21
N SER A 18 -1.51 7.52 -4.67
CA SER A 18 -1.49 8.08 -3.31
C SER A 18 -1.33 6.99 -2.25
N LEU A 19 -2.05 5.88 -2.40
CA LEU A 19 -1.92 4.72 -1.51
C LEU A 19 -0.53 4.10 -1.61
N TYR A 20 0.04 4.00 -2.82
CA TYR A 20 1.38 3.45 -3.04
C TYR A 20 2.45 4.27 -2.31
N GLU A 21 2.42 5.60 -2.45
CA GLU A 21 3.38 6.48 -1.77
C GLU A 21 3.19 6.48 -0.25
N ARG A 22 1.94 6.41 0.23
CA ARG A 22 1.66 6.24 1.66
C ARG A 22 2.25 4.94 2.21
N LEU A 23 2.00 3.81 1.56
CA LEU A 23 2.53 2.51 2.00
C LEU A 23 4.07 2.46 1.95
N LYS A 24 4.69 3.16 0.99
CA LYS A 24 6.15 3.35 0.94
C LYS A 24 6.67 4.08 2.17
N SER A 25 5.98 5.14 2.57
CA SER A 25 6.33 5.91 3.76
C SER A 25 6.15 5.07 5.03
N GLU A 26 5.01 4.40 5.18
CA GLU A 26 4.73 3.52 6.32
C GLU A 26 5.76 2.40 6.45
N ARG A 27 6.15 1.76 5.33
CA ARG A 27 7.23 0.77 5.34
C ARG A 27 8.57 1.37 5.79
N ARG A 28 8.91 2.56 5.30
CA ARG A 28 10.17 3.23 5.67
C ARG A 28 10.19 3.56 7.16
N GLU A 29 9.10 4.10 7.68
CA GLU A 29 8.93 4.42 9.09
C GLU A 29 9.01 3.17 9.97
N ALA A 30 8.35 2.08 9.56
CA ALA A 30 8.41 0.80 10.27
C ALA A 30 9.85 0.26 10.35
N ILE A 31 10.63 0.36 9.27
CA ILE A 31 12.05 -0.02 9.28
C ILE A 31 12.86 0.90 10.19
N GLN A 32 12.65 2.23 10.10
CA GLN A 32 13.38 3.22 10.89
C GLN A 32 13.12 3.10 12.40
N THR A 33 11.90 2.73 12.78
CA THR A 33 11.48 2.58 14.18
C THR A 33 11.73 1.17 14.72
N ASN A 34 12.37 0.29 13.93
CA ASN A 34 12.60 -1.11 14.27
C ASN A 34 11.30 -1.84 14.67
N ALA A 35 10.22 -1.52 13.96
CA ALA A 35 8.92 -2.15 14.16
C ALA A 35 8.99 -3.66 13.91
N PRO A 36 8.08 -4.46 14.52
CA PRO A 36 8.04 -5.89 14.28
C PRO A 36 7.96 -6.24 12.79
N ALA A 37 8.66 -7.29 12.37
CA ALA A 37 8.80 -7.68 10.97
C ALA A 37 7.45 -7.89 10.27
N GLU A 38 6.41 -8.30 11.00
CA GLU A 38 5.04 -8.43 10.51
C GLU A 38 4.48 -7.13 9.92
N PHE A 39 4.80 -5.96 10.50
CA PHE A 39 4.33 -4.66 10.01
C PHE A 39 5.00 -4.31 8.69
N VAL A 40 6.31 -4.54 8.59
CA VAL A 40 7.08 -4.32 7.37
C VAL A 40 6.56 -5.23 6.26
N LEU A 41 6.40 -6.52 6.55
CA LEU A 41 5.88 -7.52 5.59
C LEU A 41 4.45 -7.19 5.13
N ARG A 42 3.60 -6.70 6.04
CA ARG A 42 2.24 -6.26 5.67
C ARG A 42 2.27 -5.10 4.70
N ALA A 43 3.09 -4.07 4.97
CA ALA A 43 3.23 -2.92 4.08
C ALA A 43 3.82 -3.33 2.71
N GLU A 44 4.81 -4.22 2.68
CA GLU A 44 5.40 -4.75 1.44
C GLU A 44 4.41 -5.55 0.58
N ASN A 45 3.60 -6.39 1.22
CA ASN A 45 2.57 -7.16 0.53
C ASN A 45 1.52 -6.24 -0.10
N GLU A 46 1.11 -5.20 0.61
CA GLU A 46 0.15 -4.23 0.09
C GLU A 46 0.77 -3.37 -1.03
N LEU A 47 2.03 -2.94 -0.90
CA LEU A 47 2.77 -2.26 -1.97
C LEU A 47 2.81 -3.10 -3.24
N ARG A 48 3.04 -4.41 -3.12
CA ARG A 48 3.06 -5.33 -4.28
C ARG A 48 1.68 -5.41 -4.93
N ARG A 49 0.60 -5.44 -4.15
CA ARG A 49 -0.78 -5.48 -4.66
C ARG A 49 -1.15 -4.18 -5.40
N VAL A 50 -0.88 -3.03 -4.78
CA VAL A 50 -1.15 -1.72 -5.39
C VAL A 50 -0.29 -1.51 -6.64
N GLY A 51 1.01 -1.82 -6.57
CA GLY A 51 1.91 -1.74 -7.72
C GLY A 51 1.53 -2.66 -8.88
N ASN A 52 1.02 -3.87 -8.59
CA ASN A 52 0.45 -4.74 -9.63
C ASN A 52 -0.77 -4.10 -10.29
N GLN A 53 -1.63 -3.44 -9.52
CA GLN A 53 -2.82 -2.80 -10.06
C GLN A 53 -2.48 -1.55 -10.91
N LEU A 54 -1.50 -0.75 -10.48
CA LEU A 54 -0.96 0.36 -11.28
C LEU A 54 -0.37 -0.13 -12.61
N ARG A 55 0.46 -1.19 -12.57
CA ARG A 55 1.00 -1.82 -13.79
C ARG A 55 -0.07 -2.30 -14.75
N ARG A 56 -1.16 -2.90 -14.24
CA ARG A 56 -2.31 -3.31 -15.08
C ARG A 56 -3.01 -2.13 -15.76
N ARG A 57 -2.83 -0.92 -15.23
CA ARG A 57 -3.35 0.34 -15.78
C ARG A 57 -2.33 1.10 -16.63
N GLY A 58 -1.13 0.57 -16.82
CA GLY A 58 -0.05 1.23 -17.57
C GLY A 58 0.64 2.37 -16.81
N LEU A 59 0.58 2.36 -15.47
CA LEU A 59 1.19 3.33 -14.57
C LEU A 59 2.34 2.71 -13.76
#